data_AF-A0A534WUT7-F1
#
_entry.id   AF-A0A534WUT7-F1
#
_cell.length_a   1.000
_cell.length_b   1.000
_cell.length_c   1.000
_cell.angle_alpha   90.00
_cell.angle_beta   90.00
_cell.angle_gamma   90.00
#
_symmetry.space_group_name_H-M   'P 1'
#
loop_
_entity.id
_entity.type
_entity.pdbx_description
1 polymer ?
#
loop_
_entity_poly.entity_id
_entity_poly.type
_entity_poly.pdbx_seq_one_letter_code
_entity_poly.pdbx_strand_id
1 'polypeptide(L)'
;MQAYHSQTIDFVSSSGTLLASTPGAEGSTLIAGESGFIGNMTASMASWLEARNDSGAQSPTTRHEQVADVAEDPLGGVVALTGGTAPQITSFDTSLAVRWRVSRPADYPVALGVDREGATLFLFDGTRLFGANTLAGMWVDHAGVAGNVFQMLGPQRDLAFRLPFALTQRTGSGLFLALGPA
;
A
#
# COMPACT_ATOMS: atom_id res chain seq x y z
N MET A 1 -20.39 10.38 18.21
CA MET A 1 -19.91 8.97 18.25
C MET A 1 -20.30 8.35 16.92
N GLN A 2 -19.36 8.21 15.98
CA GLN A 2 -19.59 7.37 14.80
C GLN A 2 -19.64 5.92 15.28
N ALA A 3 -20.66 5.17 14.86
CA ALA A 3 -20.70 3.73 15.10
C ALA A 3 -19.54 3.11 14.33
N TYR A 4 -18.68 2.36 15.02
CA TYR A 4 -17.66 1.55 14.37
C TYR A 4 -18.37 0.47 13.56
N HIS A 5 -18.24 0.53 12.24
CA HIS A 5 -18.73 -0.53 11.38
C HIS A 5 -17.75 -1.70 11.48
N SER A 6 -18.08 -2.69 12.31
CA SER A 6 -17.40 -3.98 12.26
C SER A 6 -17.75 -4.65 10.93
N GLN A 7 -16.73 -4.96 10.13
CA GLN A 7 -16.88 -5.78 8.94
C GLN A 7 -16.55 -7.25 9.26
N THR A 8 -17.16 -8.15 8.52
CA THR A 8 -16.81 -9.58 8.53
C THR A 8 -15.99 -9.87 7.28
N ILE A 9 -14.87 -10.56 7.44
CA ILE A 9 -14.08 -11.09 6.31
C ILE A 9 -14.43 -12.56 6.15
N ASP A 10 -15.07 -12.90 5.03
CA ASP A 10 -15.43 -14.27 4.67
C ASP A 10 -14.45 -14.82 3.64
N PHE A 11 -13.92 -16.02 3.92
CA PHE A 11 -13.04 -16.76 3.02
C PHE A 11 -13.89 -17.71 2.21
N VAL A 12 -13.95 -17.50 0.90
CA VAL A 12 -14.80 -18.29 0.00
C VAL A 12 -13.92 -18.97 -1.05
N SER A 13 -14.10 -20.28 -1.19
CA SER A 13 -13.44 -21.07 -2.24
C SER A 13 -13.97 -20.73 -3.63
N SER A 14 -13.24 -21.13 -4.67
CA SER A 14 -13.68 -20.96 -6.07
C SER A 14 -14.98 -21.72 -6.41
N SER A 15 -15.36 -22.74 -5.64
CA SER A 15 -16.65 -23.43 -5.76
C SER A 15 -17.80 -22.74 -4.99
N GLY A 16 -17.54 -21.61 -4.34
CA GLY A 16 -18.53 -20.87 -3.56
C GLY A 16 -18.74 -21.39 -2.14
N THR A 17 -17.91 -22.31 -1.66
CA THR A 17 -17.98 -22.83 -0.28
C THR A 17 -17.30 -21.84 0.67
N LEU A 18 -17.99 -21.46 1.75
CA LEU A 18 -17.41 -20.71 2.87
C LEU A 18 -16.41 -21.60 3.63
N LEU A 19 -15.16 -21.15 3.69
CA LEU A 19 -14.05 -21.83 4.36
C LEU A 19 -13.88 -21.33 5.80
N ALA A 20 -14.00 -20.03 6.01
CA ALA A 20 -13.85 -19.38 7.32
C ALA A 20 -14.50 -17.99 7.33
N SER A 21 -14.79 -17.47 8.53
CA SER A 21 -15.29 -16.11 8.74
C SER A 21 -14.56 -15.45 9.91
N THR A 22 -14.12 -14.21 9.73
CA THR A 22 -13.54 -13.38 10.79
C THR A 22 -14.46 -12.19 11.07
N PRO A 23 -15.29 -12.23 12.12
CA PRO A 23 -16.10 -11.09 12.52
C PRO A 23 -15.24 -10.00 13.20
N GLY A 24 -15.63 -8.73 13.07
CA GLY A 24 -14.99 -7.63 13.80
C GLY A 24 -13.66 -7.16 13.20
N ALA A 25 -13.43 -7.42 11.91
CA ALA A 25 -12.21 -7.04 11.22
C ALA A 25 -12.22 -5.54 10.84
N GLU A 26 -12.20 -4.64 11.81
CA GLU A 26 -12.28 -3.19 11.56
C GLU A 26 -11.18 -2.68 10.60
N GLY A 27 -11.58 -1.87 9.61
CA GLY A 27 -10.66 -1.11 8.75
C GLY A 27 -9.77 -1.92 7.79
N SER A 28 -9.98 -3.23 7.67
CA SER A 28 -9.16 -4.10 6.81
C SER A 28 -9.36 -3.81 5.31
N THR A 29 -8.30 -3.32 4.67
CA THR A 29 -8.11 -3.45 3.22
C THR A 29 -7.63 -4.88 2.94
N LEU A 30 -8.33 -5.59 2.05
CA LEU A 30 -7.94 -6.92 1.61
C LEU A 30 -7.01 -6.79 0.41
N ILE A 31 -5.81 -7.34 0.52
CA ILE A 31 -4.87 -7.45 -0.58
C ILE A 31 -4.65 -8.93 -0.90
N ALA A 32 -4.79 -9.30 -2.17
CA ALA A 32 -4.68 -10.68 -2.60
C ALA A 32 -3.26 -11.22 -2.42
N GLY A 33 -3.15 -12.50 -2.03
CA GLY A 33 -1.90 -13.25 -1.98
C GLY A 33 -2.13 -14.70 -2.40
N GLU A 34 -1.06 -15.40 -2.79
CA GLU A 34 -1.14 -16.78 -3.33
C GLU A 34 -1.73 -17.82 -2.36
N SER A 35 -1.76 -17.56 -1.06
CA SER A 35 -2.27 -18.50 -0.04
C SER A 35 -2.92 -17.80 1.17
N GLY A 36 -3.41 -16.57 0.95
CA GLY A 36 -3.80 -15.67 2.02
C GLY A 36 -4.22 -14.28 1.59
N PHE A 37 -4.58 -13.43 2.56
CA PHE A 37 -4.73 -11.99 2.36
C PHE A 37 -3.81 -11.23 3.32
N ILE A 38 -3.41 -10.03 2.92
CA ILE A 38 -2.76 -9.06 3.79
C ILE A 38 -3.79 -8.02 4.21
N GLY A 39 -4.13 -8.02 5.50
CA GLY A 39 -5.06 -7.06 6.08
C GLY A 39 -4.33 -5.84 6.61
N ASN A 40 -4.78 -4.63 6.25
CA ASN A 40 -4.42 -3.43 7.01
C ASN A 40 -5.35 -3.32 8.24
N MET A 41 -4.90 -3.79 9.40
CA MET A 41 -5.72 -3.73 10.61
C MET A 41 -5.49 -2.43 11.35
N THR A 42 -6.57 -1.72 11.67
CA THR A 42 -6.52 -0.50 12.47
C THR A 42 -6.97 -0.82 13.89
N ALA A 43 -6.06 -0.71 14.86
CA ALA A 43 -6.45 -0.52 16.26
C ALA A 43 -5.96 0.85 16.71
N SER A 44 -6.89 1.77 16.97
CA SER A 44 -6.59 3.17 17.29
C SER A 44 -5.96 3.92 16.10
N MET A 45 -4.87 4.69 16.30
CA MET A 45 -4.17 5.46 15.26
C MET A 45 -3.06 4.67 14.54
N ALA A 46 -2.97 3.34 14.77
CA ALA A 46 -1.93 2.50 14.20
C ALA A 46 -2.54 1.43 13.29
N SER A 47 -1.92 1.29 12.12
CA SER A 47 -2.23 0.31 11.09
C SER A 47 -1.08 -0.70 11.01
N TRP A 48 -1.35 -2.00 10.85
CA TRP A 48 -0.31 -3.02 10.60
C TRP A 48 -0.75 -4.06 9.59
N LEU A 49 0.20 -4.85 9.07
CA LEU A 49 -0.04 -5.92 8.11
C LEU A 49 -0.22 -7.25 8.83
N GLU A 50 -1.23 -8.03 8.44
CA GLU A 50 -1.43 -9.39 8.90
C GLU A 50 -1.55 -10.35 7.71
N ALA A 51 -0.72 -11.39 7.66
CA ALA A 51 -0.87 -12.49 6.71
C ALA A 51 -1.75 -13.56 7.33
N ARG A 52 -2.76 -14.02 6.60
CA ARG A 52 -3.64 -15.12 7.03
C ARG A 52 -3.61 -16.27 6.03
N ASN A 53 -3.82 -17.49 6.49
CA ASN A 53 -3.97 -18.64 5.61
C ASN A 53 -5.44 -18.85 5.15
N ASP A 54 -5.70 -19.86 4.33
CA ASP A 54 -7.04 -20.17 3.79
C ASP A 54 -8.10 -20.52 4.85
N SER A 55 -7.68 -20.91 6.07
CA SER A 55 -8.59 -21.12 7.21
C SER A 55 -8.90 -19.83 7.98
N GLY A 56 -8.37 -18.68 7.53
CA GLY A 56 -8.44 -17.40 8.21
C GLY A 56 -7.61 -17.29 9.48
N ALA A 57 -6.74 -18.26 9.74
CA ALA A 57 -5.82 -18.21 10.85
C ALA A 57 -4.64 -17.30 10.51
N GLN A 58 -4.23 -16.51 11.49
CA GLN A 58 -3.04 -15.67 11.40
C GLN A 58 -1.79 -16.51 11.18
N SER A 59 -0.97 -16.11 10.20
CA SER A 59 0.34 -16.72 9.98
C SER A 59 1.29 -16.38 11.13
N PRO A 60 2.11 -17.34 11.61
CA PRO A 60 3.14 -17.07 12.62
C PRO A 60 4.20 -16.07 12.14
N THR A 61 4.30 -15.84 10.83
CA THR A 61 5.24 -14.86 10.24
C THR A 61 4.71 -13.43 10.24
N THR A 62 3.50 -13.18 10.76
CA THR A 62 2.91 -11.84 10.82
C THR A 62 3.88 -10.81 11.41
N ARG A 63 3.90 -9.61 10.80
CA ARG A 63 4.74 -8.50 11.22
C ARG A 63 3.89 -7.36 11.77
N HIS A 64 4.11 -7.03 13.03
CA HIS A 64 3.54 -5.84 13.64
C HIS A 64 4.49 -4.67 13.41
N GLU A 65 4.36 -4.03 12.26
CA GLU A 65 4.97 -2.73 11.97
C GLU A 65 3.88 -1.70 11.73
N GLN A 66 4.09 -0.47 12.20
CA GLN A 66 3.21 0.63 11.86
C GLN A 66 3.30 0.90 10.35
N VAL A 67 2.15 0.87 9.68
CA VAL A 67 2.00 1.12 8.26
C VAL A 67 1.20 2.40 8.04
N ALA A 68 1.71 3.27 7.18
CA ALA A 68 1.04 4.51 6.81
C ALA A 68 0.29 4.41 5.48
N ASP A 69 0.76 3.56 4.57
CA ASP A 69 0.18 3.31 3.25
C ASP A 69 0.60 1.93 2.76
N VAL A 70 -0.21 1.30 1.91
CA VAL A 70 0.03 -0.06 1.40
C VAL A 70 -0.49 -0.21 -0.03
N ALA A 71 0.29 -0.91 -0.86
CA ALA A 71 -0.06 -1.28 -2.21
C ALA A 71 0.17 -2.79 -2.42
N GLU A 72 -0.71 -3.43 -3.18
CA GLU A 72 -0.52 -4.81 -3.65
C GLU A 72 0.68 -4.89 -4.59
N ASP A 73 1.52 -5.92 -4.40
CA ASP A 73 2.53 -6.32 -5.39
C ASP A 73 1.94 -7.43 -6.27
N PRO A 74 1.70 -7.20 -7.58
CA PRO A 74 1.18 -8.20 -8.50
C PRO A 74 2.02 -9.47 -8.63
N LEU A 75 3.29 -9.42 -8.21
CA LEU A 75 4.17 -10.58 -8.15
C LEU A 75 4.06 -11.34 -6.82
N GLY A 76 3.04 -11.00 -6.02
CA GLY A 76 2.71 -11.58 -4.74
C GLY A 76 3.31 -10.80 -3.58
N GLY A 77 2.48 -10.51 -2.56
CA GLY A 77 2.87 -9.75 -1.39
C GLY A 77 2.41 -8.30 -1.47
N VAL A 78 3.13 -7.40 -0.80
CA VAL A 78 2.80 -5.97 -0.73
C VAL A 78 4.03 -5.10 -0.68
N VAL A 79 3.85 -3.84 -1.03
CA VAL A 79 4.78 -2.77 -0.67
C VAL A 79 4.07 -1.81 0.27
N ALA A 80 4.73 -1.40 1.34
CA ALA A 80 4.14 -0.55 2.36
C ALA A 80 5.10 0.55 2.83
N LEU A 81 4.52 1.65 3.32
CA LEU A 81 5.26 2.66 4.07
C LEU A 81 5.31 2.26 5.55
N THR A 82 6.45 1.78 6.01
CA THR A 82 6.61 1.20 7.34
C THR A 82 7.51 2.03 8.25
N GLY A 83 7.15 2.11 9.52
CA GLY A 83 7.94 2.80 10.56
C GLY A 83 7.24 4.06 11.08
N GLY A 84 7.82 4.65 12.13
CA GLY A 84 7.26 5.83 12.82
C GLY A 84 7.52 7.14 12.08
N THR A 85 8.29 8.03 12.70
CA THR A 85 8.51 9.42 12.21
C THR A 85 9.16 9.51 10.82
N ALA A 86 9.93 8.52 10.41
CA ALA A 86 10.59 8.46 9.11
C ALA A 86 10.33 7.10 8.44
N PRO A 87 9.12 6.87 7.89
CA PRO A 87 8.75 5.59 7.34
C PRO A 87 9.56 5.29 6.07
N GLN A 88 9.93 4.04 5.89
CA GLN A 88 10.63 3.51 4.71
C GLN A 88 9.63 2.86 3.76
N ILE A 89 10.00 2.77 2.47
CA ILE A 89 9.28 1.92 1.51
C ILE A 89 9.81 0.50 1.69
N THR A 90 8.96 -0.41 2.10
CA THR A 90 9.32 -1.80 2.40
C THR A 90 8.50 -2.74 1.54
N SER A 91 9.18 -3.63 0.82
CA SER A 91 8.53 -4.74 0.10
C SER A 91 8.52 -5.99 0.96
N PHE A 92 7.39 -6.68 0.94
CA PHE A 92 7.13 -7.91 1.65
C PHE A 92 6.64 -8.99 0.68
N ASP A 93 7.00 -10.24 0.94
CA ASP A 93 6.36 -11.38 0.27
C ASP A 93 4.98 -11.72 0.88
N THR A 94 4.34 -12.78 0.36
CA THR A 94 3.02 -13.25 0.80
C THR A 94 3.00 -13.73 2.26
N SER A 95 4.16 -14.02 2.85
CA SER A 95 4.31 -14.39 4.26
C SER A 95 4.65 -13.20 5.16
N LEU A 96 4.72 -11.98 4.60
CA LEU A 96 5.24 -10.78 5.25
C LEU A 96 6.72 -10.86 5.64
N ALA A 97 7.52 -11.68 4.95
CA ALA A 97 8.97 -11.57 5.04
C ALA A 97 9.45 -10.38 4.19
N VAL A 98 10.37 -9.58 4.74
CA VAL A 98 10.92 -8.40 4.05
C VAL A 98 11.79 -8.87 2.88
N ARG A 99 11.48 -8.39 1.66
CA ARG A 99 12.32 -8.55 0.47
C ARG A 99 13.40 -7.48 0.41
N TRP A 100 13.01 -6.22 0.60
CA TRP A 100 13.92 -5.07 0.61
C TRP A 100 13.31 -3.88 1.33
N ARG A 101 14.17 -2.90 1.67
CA ARG A 101 13.82 -1.61 2.26
C ARG A 101 14.56 -0.48 1.57
N VAL A 102 13.84 0.59 1.27
CA VAL A 102 14.38 1.80 0.65
C VAL A 102 13.95 3.02 1.44
N SER A 103 14.90 3.92 1.69
CA SER A 103 14.59 5.25 2.23
C SER A 103 13.81 6.06 1.20
N ARG A 104 12.65 6.59 1.60
CA ARG A 104 11.91 7.54 0.78
C ARG A 104 12.49 8.96 0.89
N PRO A 105 12.21 9.83 -0.09
CA PRO A 105 12.33 11.28 0.08
C PRO A 105 11.59 11.77 1.34
N ALA A 106 12.18 12.73 2.05
CA ALA A 106 11.69 13.20 3.36
C ALA A 106 10.36 14.00 3.29
N ASP A 107 9.97 14.44 2.09
CA ASP A 107 8.76 15.22 1.84
C ASP A 107 7.48 14.39 2.12
N TYR A 108 6.33 15.06 2.15
CA TYR A 108 5.08 14.43 2.60
C TYR A 108 4.63 13.33 1.62
N PRO A 109 4.39 12.08 2.09
CA PRO A 109 3.93 10.99 1.24
C PRO A 109 2.51 11.24 0.74
N VAL A 110 2.24 10.89 -0.51
CA VAL A 110 0.96 11.15 -1.16
C VAL A 110 0.26 9.87 -1.58
N ALA A 111 0.96 8.98 -2.27
CA ALA A 111 0.41 7.69 -2.68
C ALA A 111 1.52 6.69 -2.98
N LEU A 112 1.17 5.41 -2.89
CA LEU A 112 2.01 4.27 -3.22
C LEU A 112 1.27 3.34 -4.20
N GLY A 113 1.99 2.79 -5.18
CA GLY A 113 1.44 1.80 -6.10
C GLY A 113 2.52 0.92 -6.71
N VAL A 114 2.19 -0.32 -7.05
CA VAL A 114 3.11 -1.26 -7.72
C VAL A 114 2.54 -1.62 -9.08
N ASP A 115 3.38 -1.56 -10.12
CA ASP A 115 2.99 -1.98 -11.45
C ASP A 115 3.04 -3.52 -11.62
N ARG A 116 2.62 -4.03 -12.78
CA ARG A 116 2.57 -5.47 -13.02
C ARG A 116 3.95 -6.14 -13.10
N GLU A 117 5.02 -5.37 -13.26
CA GLU A 117 6.39 -5.87 -13.30
C GLU A 117 7.06 -5.78 -11.92
N GLY A 118 6.31 -5.37 -10.88
CA GLY A 118 6.81 -5.26 -9.52
C GLY A 118 7.56 -3.96 -9.23
N ALA A 119 7.55 -2.99 -10.15
CA ALA A 119 8.14 -1.68 -9.92
C ALA A 119 7.17 -0.80 -9.12
N THR A 120 7.69 -0.18 -8.06
CA THR A 120 6.91 0.66 -7.16
C THR A 120 7.02 2.13 -7.55
N LEU A 121 5.89 2.80 -7.71
CA LEU A 121 5.80 4.25 -7.77
C LEU A 121 5.48 4.81 -6.38
N PHE A 122 6.37 5.67 -5.88
CA PHE A 122 6.12 6.47 -4.69
C PHE A 122 5.89 7.93 -5.09
N LEU A 123 4.73 8.48 -4.72
CA LEU A 123 4.36 9.87 -4.95
C LEU A 123 4.43 10.69 -3.66
N PHE A 124 4.92 11.92 -3.78
CA PHE A 124 5.12 12.82 -2.64
C PHE A 124 5.04 14.30 -3.03
N ASP A 125 4.94 15.18 -2.05
CA ASP A 125 4.94 16.64 -2.27
C ASP A 125 6.23 17.11 -2.97
N GLY A 126 6.07 17.68 -4.16
CA GLY A 126 7.17 18.16 -4.99
C GLY A 126 7.58 19.60 -4.71
N THR A 127 6.88 20.31 -3.81
CA THR A 127 7.01 21.76 -3.59
C THR A 127 8.46 22.23 -3.44
N ARG A 128 9.24 21.50 -2.65
CA ARG A 128 10.65 21.82 -2.38
C ARG A 128 11.57 21.61 -3.58
N LEU A 129 11.26 20.67 -4.47
CA LEU A 129 12.13 20.24 -5.56
C LEU A 129 11.79 20.90 -6.90
N PHE A 130 10.50 21.05 -7.20
CA PHE A 130 10.01 21.45 -8.53
C PHE A 130 9.17 22.73 -8.50
N GLY A 131 9.06 23.38 -7.33
CA GLY A 131 8.31 24.63 -7.15
C GLY A 131 6.91 24.42 -6.59
N ALA A 132 6.27 25.53 -6.22
CA ALA A 132 5.07 25.54 -5.40
C ALA A 132 3.96 24.59 -5.89
N ASN A 133 3.48 23.77 -4.96
CA ASN A 133 2.30 22.92 -5.12
C ASN A 133 2.40 21.90 -6.27
N THR A 134 3.59 21.39 -6.54
CA THR A 134 3.86 20.34 -7.53
C THR A 134 3.79 18.95 -6.91
N LEU A 135 3.65 17.92 -7.75
CA LEU A 135 3.73 16.52 -7.32
C LEU A 135 5.02 15.91 -7.86
N ALA A 136 5.77 15.22 -7.00
CA ALA A 136 6.97 14.47 -7.36
C ALA A 136 6.72 12.96 -7.32
N GLY A 137 7.53 12.22 -8.06
CA GLY A 137 7.53 10.77 -8.10
C GLY A 137 8.95 10.20 -8.02
N MET A 138 9.04 8.99 -7.49
CA MET A 138 10.25 8.17 -7.51
C MET A 138 9.84 6.73 -7.79
N TRP A 139 10.50 6.12 -8.78
CA TRP A 139 10.39 4.68 -8.99
C TRP A 139 11.37 3.94 -8.10
N VAL A 140 10.94 2.80 -7.57
CA VAL A 140 11.81 1.78 -6.98
C VAL A 140 11.60 0.51 -7.81
N ASP A 141 12.67 -0.06 -8.34
CA ASP A 141 12.54 -1.28 -9.12
C ASP A 141 12.18 -2.49 -8.24
N HIS A 142 11.85 -3.62 -8.87
CA HIS A 142 11.48 -4.84 -8.16
C HIS A 142 12.58 -5.35 -7.20
N ALA A 143 13.85 -5.01 -7.46
CA ALA A 143 14.99 -5.40 -6.62
C ALA A 143 15.25 -4.43 -5.45
N GLY A 144 14.46 -3.36 -5.33
CA GLY A 144 14.61 -2.35 -4.27
C GLY A 144 15.66 -1.29 -4.59
N VAL A 145 15.95 -1.04 -5.86
CA VAL A 145 16.85 0.06 -6.27
C VAL A 145 16.01 1.31 -6.53
N ALA A 146 16.28 2.36 -5.76
CA ALA A 146 15.65 3.65 -5.96
C ALA A 146 16.18 4.33 -7.23
N GLY A 147 15.26 4.75 -8.09
CA GLY A 147 15.55 5.55 -9.27
C GLY A 147 15.64 7.05 -8.96
N ASN A 148 15.83 7.83 -10.02
CA ASN A 148 15.83 9.29 -9.92
C ASN A 148 14.44 9.83 -9.56
N VAL A 149 14.43 10.92 -8.79
CA VAL A 149 13.22 11.70 -8.53
C VAL A 149 12.87 12.54 -9.76
N PHE A 150 11.59 12.60 -10.10
CA PHE A 150 11.07 13.38 -11.22
C PHE A 150 9.79 14.14 -10.82
N GLN A 151 9.45 15.18 -11.60
CA GLN A 151 8.19 15.88 -11.45
C GLN A 151 7.07 15.05 -12.10
N MET A 152 6.12 14.59 -11.29
CA MET A 152 4.97 13.82 -11.75
C MET A 152 3.89 14.74 -12.33
N LEU A 153 3.55 15.82 -11.62
CA LEU A 153 2.60 16.83 -12.07
C LEU A 153 3.11 18.24 -11.77
N GLY A 154 2.75 19.20 -12.62
CA GLY A 154 2.95 20.63 -12.39
C GLY A 154 2.17 21.18 -11.20
N PRO A 155 2.17 22.50 -11.01
CA PRO A 155 1.40 23.14 -9.95
C PRO A 155 -0.07 22.72 -10.00
N GLN A 156 -0.57 22.21 -8.88
CA GLN A 156 -1.95 21.78 -8.73
C GLN A 156 -2.84 22.93 -8.27
N ARG A 157 -4.16 22.80 -8.46
CA ARG A 157 -5.13 23.79 -7.95
C ARG A 157 -5.27 23.70 -6.44
N ASP A 158 -5.45 22.48 -5.93
CA ASP A 158 -5.52 22.18 -4.51
C ASP A 158 -4.16 21.69 -4.02
N LEU A 159 -3.96 21.64 -2.69
CA LEU A 159 -2.70 21.20 -2.11
C LEU A 159 -2.33 19.80 -2.63
N ALA A 160 -1.21 19.69 -3.36
CA ALA A 160 -0.81 18.49 -4.09
C ALA A 160 -0.75 17.26 -3.19
N PHE A 161 -0.34 17.46 -1.93
CA PHE A 161 -0.24 16.40 -0.93
C PHE A 161 -1.58 15.94 -0.34
N ARG A 162 -2.68 16.64 -0.63
CA ARG A 162 -4.05 16.30 -0.19
C ARG A 162 -4.95 15.86 -1.34
N LEU A 163 -4.43 15.82 -2.55
CA LEU A 163 -5.23 15.37 -3.69
C LEU A 163 -5.57 13.89 -3.49
N PRO A 164 -6.84 13.48 -3.69
CA PRO A 164 -7.18 12.07 -3.74
C PRO A 164 -6.60 11.48 -5.03
N PHE A 165 -5.79 10.43 -4.86
CA PHE A 165 -5.22 9.67 -5.95
C PHE A 165 -5.76 8.26 -5.96
N ALA A 166 -6.08 7.77 -7.15
CA ALA A 166 -6.14 6.34 -7.41
C ALA A 166 -4.97 5.96 -8.31
N LEU A 167 -4.16 5.02 -7.84
CA LEU A 167 -3.14 4.35 -8.63
C LEU A 167 -3.62 2.95 -8.96
N THR A 168 -3.67 2.61 -10.24
CA THR A 168 -4.02 1.25 -10.67
C THR A 168 -3.10 0.77 -11.78
N GLN A 169 -2.90 -0.53 -11.84
CA GLN A 169 -1.99 -1.17 -12.79
C GLN A 169 -2.47 -1.02 -14.22
N ARG A 170 -1.59 -0.51 -15.10
CA ARG A 170 -1.82 -0.53 -16.54
C ARG A 170 -1.40 -1.88 -17.13
N THR A 171 -1.98 -2.29 -18.26
CA THR A 171 -1.50 -3.47 -18.98
C THR A 171 -0.03 -3.25 -19.39
N GLY A 172 0.84 -4.22 -19.12
CA GLY A 172 2.31 -4.04 -19.22
C GLY A 172 2.87 -3.26 -18.02
N SER A 173 3.93 -2.47 -18.24
CA SER A 173 4.54 -1.64 -17.21
C SER A 173 3.84 -0.29 -16.99
N GLY A 174 3.99 0.20 -15.77
CA GLY A 174 3.45 1.48 -15.30
C GLY A 174 2.04 1.43 -14.70
N LEU A 175 1.59 2.61 -14.26
CA LEU A 175 0.33 2.82 -13.55
C LEU A 175 -0.54 3.84 -14.29
N PHE A 176 -1.85 3.67 -14.23
CA PHE A 176 -2.78 4.76 -14.41
C PHE A 176 -2.83 5.60 -13.13
N LEU A 177 -2.82 6.92 -13.30
CA LEU A 177 -3.04 7.88 -12.23
C LEU A 177 -4.33 8.63 -12.53
N ALA A 178 -5.26 8.59 -11.56
CA ALA A 178 -6.47 9.41 -11.58
C ALA A 178 -6.46 10.42 -10.43
N LEU A 179 -6.83 11.67 -10.75
CA LEU A 179 -7.09 12.75 -9.81
C LEU A 179 -8.60 12.87 -9.63
N GLY A 180 -9.13 12.68 -8.43
CA GLY A 180 -10.57 12.81 -8.18
C GLY A 180 -11.06 11.88 -7.07
N PRO A 181 -12.32 12.05 -6.61
CA PRO A 181 -12.84 11.21 -5.53
C PRO A 181 -12.84 9.74 -5.98
N ALA A 182 -12.19 8.90 -5.17
CA ALA A 182 -12.37 7.45 -5.25
C ALA A 182 -13.80 7.06 -4.86
#